data_AF-A0A2G5DEX1-F1
#
_entry.id   AF-A0A2G5DEX1-F1
#
_cell.length_a   1.000
_cell.length_b   1.000
_cell.length_c   1.000
_cell.angle_alpha   90.00
_cell.angle_beta   90.00
_cell.angle_gamma   90.00
#
_symmetry.space_group_name_H-M   'P 1'
#
loop_
_entity.id
_entity.type
_entity.pdbx_description
1 polymer ?
#
loop_
_entity_poly.entity_id
_entity_poly.type
_entity_poly.pdbx_seq_one_letter_code
_entity_poly.pdbx_strand_id
1 'polypeptide(L)'
;MMMQKVKKNSGKGNRLLISINVLGSAGPLRFLVNEEELVAAVIETAVRNYAREGRLPILRSDLNNFLLYSANSGTDGKSLSPWETIGSRGGRNFVLCKKTPIAVVVNAAKPPKKTVKMTGECC
;
A
#
# COMPACT_ATOMS: atom_id res chain seq x y z
N MET A 1 3.26 21.51 34.47
CA MET A 1 3.75 21.05 33.15
C MET A 1 3.65 19.53 33.12
N MET A 2 2.73 18.96 32.33
CA MET A 2 2.58 17.50 32.26
C MET A 2 3.69 16.94 31.37
N MET A 3 4.70 16.36 32.00
CA MET A 3 5.75 15.62 31.31
C MET A 3 5.14 14.37 30.69
N GLN A 4 4.86 14.41 29.40
CA GLN A 4 4.46 13.22 28.66
C GLN A 4 5.64 12.26 28.63
N LYS A 5 5.58 11.23 29.48
CA LYS A 5 6.55 10.14 29.54
C LYS A 5 6.46 9.36 28.22
N VAL A 6 7.34 9.68 27.28
CA VAL A 6 7.48 8.90 26.04
C VAL A 6 7.97 7.51 26.42
N LYS A 7 7.03 6.56 26.49
CA LYS A 7 7.31 5.15 26.77
C LYS A 7 8.02 4.56 25.55
N LYS A 8 9.36 4.68 25.51
CA LYS A 8 10.21 3.92 24.59
C LYS A 8 10.11 2.45 24.97
N ASN A 9 9.21 1.73 24.31
CA ASN A 9 9.19 0.28 24.35
C ASN A 9 10.47 -0.19 23.63
N SER A 10 11.55 -0.47 24.33
CA SER A 10 12.81 -0.97 23.76
C SER A 10 12.68 -2.48 23.50
N GLY A 11 11.76 -2.87 22.62
CA GLY A 11 11.67 -4.24 22.14
C GLY A 11 12.80 -4.46 21.14
N LYS A 12 13.57 -5.52 21.36
CA LYS A 12 14.68 -6.02 20.54
C LYS A 12 14.15 -6.57 19.20
N GLY A 13 13.54 -5.69 18.42
CA GLY A 13 13.01 -5.95 17.10
C GLY A 13 13.30 -4.72 16.25
N ASN A 14 13.75 -4.93 15.02
CA ASN A 14 14.09 -3.84 14.11
C ASN A 14 12.81 -3.05 13.80
N ARG A 15 12.62 -1.94 14.52
CA ARG A 15 11.45 -1.09 14.35
C ARG A 15 11.74 -0.04 13.29
N LEU A 16 10.89 -0.01 12.29
CA LEU A 16 10.97 0.89 11.16
C LEU A 16 9.89 1.95 11.29
N LEU A 17 10.30 3.21 11.16
CA LEU A 17 9.38 4.31 10.96
C LEU A 17 8.93 4.26 9.50
N ILE A 18 7.65 3.98 9.30
CA ILE A 18 7.05 3.93 7.97
C ILE A 18 6.13 5.13 7.74
N SER A 19 6.08 5.60 6.49
CA SER A 19 5.16 6.61 6.02
C SER A 19 4.19 5.97 5.04
N ILE A 20 2.90 5.97 5.37
CA ILE A 20 1.83 5.45 4.52
C ILE A 20 1.04 6.63 3.97
N ASN A 21 1.07 6.82 2.65
CA ASN A 21 0.23 7.78 1.96
C ASN A 21 -1.10 7.13 1.59
N VAL A 22 -2.21 7.60 2.15
CA VAL A 22 -3.54 7.11 1.76
C VAL A 22 -3.99 7.91 0.54
N LEU A 23 -4.39 7.21 -0.53
CA LEU A 23 -4.88 7.88 -1.73
C LEU A 23 -6.10 8.77 -1.40
N GLY A 24 -6.00 10.07 -1.71
CA GLY A 24 -7.04 11.06 -1.42
C GLY A 24 -6.99 11.68 -0.02
N SER A 25 -6.03 11.30 0.82
CA SER A 25 -5.81 11.93 2.13
C SER A 25 -5.10 13.29 2.02
N ALA A 26 -5.32 14.15 3.01
CA ALA A 26 -4.61 15.43 3.17
C ALA A 26 -3.10 15.29 3.47
N GLY A 27 -2.62 14.08 3.80
CA GLY A 27 -1.20 13.83 3.97
C GLY A 27 -0.85 12.40 4.39
N PRO A 28 0.46 12.10 4.52
CA PRO A 28 0.92 10.78 4.92
C PRO A 28 0.63 10.53 6.40
N LEU A 29 0.40 9.26 6.71
CA LEU A 29 0.30 8.72 8.05
C LEU A 29 1.68 8.15 8.44
N ARG A 30 2.22 8.54 9.59
CA ARG A 30 3.55 8.09 10.04
C ARG A 30 3.44 7.37 11.37
N PHE A 31 3.91 6.13 11.42
CA PHE A 31 3.93 5.34 12.65
C PHE A 31 5.04 4.31 12.65
N LEU A 32 5.34 3.79 13.83
CA LEU A 32 6.40 2.81 14.05
C LEU A 32 5.84 1.39 13.95
N VAL A 33 6.51 0.55 13.16
CA VAL A 33 6.13 -0.85 12.91
C VAL A 33 7.37 -1.73 13.02
N ASN A 34 7.20 -3.00 13.38
CA ASN A 34 8.30 -3.97 13.35
C ASN A 34 8.57 -4.43 11.90
N GLU A 35 9.82 -4.66 11.55
CA GLU A 35 10.21 -5.15 10.22
C GLU A 35 9.57 -6.51 9.85
N GLU A 36 9.37 -7.36 10.86
CA GLU A 36 8.78 -8.69 10.75
C GLU A 36 7.24 -8.69 10.72
N GLU A 37 6.61 -7.51 10.83
CA GLU A 37 5.15 -7.39 10.81
C GLU A 37 4.58 -7.71 9.43
N LEU A 38 3.46 -8.43 9.40
CA LEU A 38 2.72 -8.72 8.17
C LEU A 38 2.07 -7.47 7.60
N VAL A 39 2.07 -7.35 6.28
CA VAL A 39 1.40 -6.26 5.56
C VAL A 39 -0.07 -6.12 5.95
N ALA A 40 -0.79 -7.22 6.20
CA ALA A 40 -2.17 -7.20 6.66
C ALA A 40 -2.35 -6.42 7.99
N ALA A 41 -1.49 -6.68 8.97
CA ALA A 41 -1.53 -6.01 10.27
C ALA A 41 -1.11 -4.53 10.18
N VAL A 42 -0.19 -4.22 9.27
CA VAL A 42 0.18 -2.83 8.95
C VAL A 42 -0.99 -2.06 8.36
N ILE A 43 -1.74 -2.67 7.43
CA ILE A 43 -2.95 -2.07 6.85
C ILE A 43 -3.99 -1.81 7.93
N GLU A 44 -4.25 -2.78 8.80
CA GLU A 44 -5.21 -2.62 9.90
C GLU A 44 -4.82 -1.46 10.83
N THR A 45 -3.56 -1.42 11.23
CA THR A 45 -3.03 -0.35 12.07
C THR A 45 -3.10 1.01 11.37
N ALA A 46 -2.85 1.05 10.07
CA ALA A 46 -2.96 2.26 9.27
C ALA A 46 -4.40 2.80 9.22
N VAL A 47 -5.38 1.93 8.91
CA VAL A 47 -6.81 2.30 8.87
C VAL A 47 -7.29 2.75 10.25
N ARG A 48 -6.87 2.07 11.32
CA ARG A 48 -7.19 2.43 12.70
C ARG A 48 -6.63 3.81 13.06
N ASN A 49 -5.36 4.06 12.77
CA ASN A 49 -4.74 5.37 13.04
C ASN A 49 -5.36 6.48 12.19
N TYR A 50 -5.72 6.19 10.94
CA TYR A 50 -6.42 7.12 10.06
C TYR A 50 -7.78 7.55 10.63
N ALA A 51 -8.57 6.58 11.12
CA ALA A 51 -9.84 6.85 11.79
C ALA A 51 -9.64 7.63 13.11
N ARG A 52 -8.57 7.34 13.86
CA ARG A 52 -8.22 8.05 15.10
C ARG A 52 -7.79 9.50 14.86
N GLU A 53 -7.12 9.78 13.75
CA GLU A 53 -6.78 11.15 13.34
C GLU A 53 -8.00 11.93 12.81
N GLY A 54 -9.13 11.26 12.57
CA GLY A 54 -10.34 11.90 12.03
C GLY A 54 -10.15 12.41 10.59
N ARG A 55 -9.27 11.77 9.82
CA ARG A 55 -8.95 12.20 8.45
C ARG A 55 -10.06 11.84 7.47
N LEU A 56 -10.10 12.61 6.38
CA LEU A 56 -11.00 12.39 5.24
C LEU A 56 -10.16 12.03 4.01
N PRO A 57 -10.61 11.06 3.18
CA PRO A 57 -11.92 10.39 3.18
C PRO A 57 -12.07 9.28 4.25
N ILE A 58 -13.30 9.13 4.78
CA ILE A 58 -13.62 8.08 5.77
C ILE A 58 -13.34 6.69 5.17
N LEU A 59 -12.31 6.04 5.71
CA LEU A 59 -11.99 4.66 5.38
C LEU A 59 -12.91 3.74 6.17
N ARG A 60 -13.65 2.88 5.46
CA ARG A 60 -14.42 1.81 6.09
C ARG A 60 -13.45 0.72 6.55
N SER A 61 -13.71 0.09 7.69
CA SER A 61 -12.81 -0.87 8.36
C SER A 61 -12.60 -2.21 7.64
N ASP A 62 -12.83 -2.31 6.33
CA ASP A 62 -12.72 -3.57 5.60
C ASP A 62 -11.32 -3.73 4.99
N LEU A 63 -10.49 -4.56 5.65
CA LEU A 63 -9.09 -4.82 5.31
C LEU A 63 -8.91 -5.41 3.91
N ASN A 64 -9.90 -6.17 3.42
CA ASN A 64 -9.82 -6.82 2.10
C ASN A 64 -9.94 -5.84 0.94
N ASN A 65 -10.47 -4.64 1.21
CA ASN A 65 -10.62 -3.59 0.22
C ASN A 65 -9.42 -2.67 0.15
N PHE A 66 -8.28 -3.03 0.74
CA PHE A 66 -7.07 -2.20 0.70
C PHE A 66 -5.90 -2.94 0.08
N LEU A 67 -5.14 -2.22 -0.75
CA LEU A 67 -3.90 -2.67 -1.35
C LEU A 67 -2.78 -1.72 -0.95
N LEU A 68 -1.65 -2.28 -0.50
CA LEU A 68 -0.48 -1.52 -0.10
C LEU A 68 0.59 -1.59 -1.19
N TYR A 69 1.01 -0.45 -1.69
CA TYR A 69 2.05 -0.32 -2.71
C TYR A 69 3.32 0.24 -2.09
N SER A 70 4.47 -0.21 -2.59
CA SER A 70 5.77 0.36 -2.27
C SER A 70 6.00 1.60 -3.14
N ALA A 71 6.34 2.75 -2.55
CA ALA A 71 6.56 3.98 -3.32
C ALA A 71 7.89 3.95 -4.11
N ASN A 72 8.78 3.01 -3.78
CA ASN A 72 10.13 2.88 -4.33
C ASN A 72 10.26 1.75 -5.38
N SER A 73 9.18 1.06 -5.74
CA SER A 73 9.20 0.12 -6.88
C SER A 73 8.99 0.87 -8.19
N GLY A 74 10.08 1.17 -8.89
CA GLY A 74 10.04 1.73 -10.24
C GLY A 74 9.33 0.80 -11.22
N THR A 75 8.53 1.41 -12.12
CA THR A 75 7.81 0.89 -13.31
C THR A 75 6.89 -0.33 -13.18
N ASP A 76 7.04 -1.16 -12.14
CA ASP A 76 6.38 -2.46 -12.03
C ASP A 76 5.62 -2.57 -10.70
N GLY A 77 4.91 -1.49 -10.32
CA GLY A 77 4.28 -1.26 -9.00
C GLY A 77 3.41 -2.42 -8.49
N LYS A 78 4.04 -3.49 -8.01
CA LYS A 78 3.40 -4.69 -7.51
C LYS A 78 2.88 -4.41 -6.12
N SER A 79 1.58 -4.64 -5.89
CA SER A 79 1.03 -4.63 -4.53
C SER A 79 1.81 -5.58 -3.64
N LEU A 80 2.00 -5.20 -2.39
CA LEU A 80 2.48 -6.09 -1.34
C LEU A 80 1.43 -7.17 -1.10
N SER A 81 1.89 -8.41 -0.93
CA SER A 81 0.99 -9.49 -0.52
C SER A 81 0.67 -9.31 0.96
N PRO A 82 -0.57 -9.57 1.42
CA PRO A 82 -0.94 -9.44 2.84
C PRO A 82 -0.10 -10.31 3.79
N TRP A 83 0.43 -11.42 3.27
CA TRP A 83 1.26 -12.41 3.97
C TRP A 83 2.76 -12.11 3.92
N GLU A 84 3.16 -11.06 3.21
CA GLU A 84 4.56 -10.61 3.12
C GLU A 84 4.89 -9.74 4.34
N THR A 85 6.14 -9.77 4.80
CA THR A 85 6.60 -8.86 5.86
C THR A 85 6.89 -7.49 5.29
N ILE A 86 6.62 -6.43 6.05
CA ILE A 86 6.83 -5.05 5.57
C ILE A 86 8.30 -4.75 5.28
N GLY A 87 9.21 -5.40 6.01
CA GLY A 87 10.66 -5.27 5.86
C GLY A 87 11.24 -5.86 4.58
N SER A 88 10.58 -6.87 4.01
CA SER A 88 11.09 -7.64 2.86
C SER A 88 11.45 -6.77 1.64
N ARG A 89 10.72 -5.68 1.42
CA ARG A 89 10.94 -4.77 0.28
C ARG A 89 11.86 -3.60 0.57
N GLY A 90 12.41 -3.50 1.79
CA GLY A 90 13.35 -2.45 2.20
C GLY A 90 12.82 -1.01 2.11
N GLY A 91 11.52 -0.83 1.82
CA GLY A 91 10.88 0.47 1.68
C GLY A 91 10.42 1.04 3.01
N ARG A 92 10.43 2.37 3.13
CA ARG A 92 9.84 3.08 4.28
C ARG A 92 8.62 3.91 3.88
N ASN A 93 8.38 4.06 2.58
CA ASN A 93 7.29 4.86 2.03
C ASN A 93 6.34 3.94 1.28
N PHE A 94 5.09 3.92 1.69
CA PHE A 94 4.06 3.07 1.12
C PHE A 94 2.85 3.91 0.73
N VAL A 95 2.06 3.40 -0.21
CA VAL A 95 0.81 4.02 -0.65
C VAL A 95 -0.33 3.03 -0.39
N LEU A 96 -1.32 3.44 0.39
CA LEU A 96 -2.52 2.66 0.67
C LEU A 96 -3.62 3.09 -0.30
N CYS A 97 -4.07 2.15 -1.13
CA CYS A 97 -5.13 2.35 -2.09
C CYS A 97 -6.38 1.57 -1.66
N LYS A 98 -7.54 2.20 -1.78
CA LYS A 98 -8.83 1.52 -1.61
C LYS A 98 -9.18 0.82 -2.92
N LYS A 99 -9.31 -0.50 -2.87
CA LYS A 99 -9.93 -1.33 -3.89
C LYS A 99 -11.43 -1.05 -3.87
N THR A 100 -11.89 -0.19 -4.76
CA THR A 100 -13.33 -0.06 -5.00
C THR A 100 -13.82 -1.32 -5.70
N PRO A 101 -14.92 -1.95 -5.25
CA PRO A 101 -15.62 -2.90 -6.09
C PRO A 101 -16.22 -2.13 -7.29
N ILE A 102 -15.44 -2.12 -8.38
CA ILE A 102 -15.79 -1.80 -9.77
C ILE A 102 -15.93 -0.31 -10.14
N ALA A 103 -14.89 0.20 -10.78
CA ALA A 103 -15.03 0.80 -12.12
C ALA A 103 -13.92 0.21 -13.00
N VAL A 104 -14.32 -0.66 -13.92
CA VAL A 104 -13.51 -1.07 -15.07
C VAL A 104 -13.41 0.14 -15.99
N VAL A 105 -12.31 0.91 -15.96
CA VAL A 105 -11.90 1.76 -17.10
C VAL A 105 -10.37 1.89 -17.09
N VAL A 106 -9.74 1.33 -18.14
CA VAL A 106 -8.40 1.58 -18.74
C VAL A 106 -7.14 1.39 -17.85
N ASN A 107 -6.12 0.58 -18.15
CA ASN A 107 -5.65 -0.05 -19.38
C ASN A 107 -4.98 -1.40 -19.04
N ALA A 108 -5.59 -2.51 -19.46
CA ALA A 108 -4.88 -3.76 -19.67
C ALA A 108 -4.31 -3.74 -21.10
N ALA A 109 -3.18 -3.05 -21.31
CA ALA A 109 -2.40 -3.24 -22.53
C ALA A 109 -1.68 -4.60 -22.41
N LYS A 110 -2.32 -5.59 -23.03
CA LYS A 110 -1.95 -7.01 -23.10
C LYS A 110 -0.58 -7.20 -23.80
N PRO A 111 0.22 -8.23 -23.44
CA PRO A 111 1.54 -8.52 -24.02
C PRO A 111 1.48 -8.89 -25.52
N PRO A 112 2.60 -8.74 -26.26
CA PRO A 112 2.65 -8.97 -27.69
C PRO A 112 2.52 -10.47 -28.01
N LYS A 113 1.56 -10.84 -28.85
CA LYS A 113 1.55 -12.15 -29.50
C LYS A 113 1.69 -11.97 -31.01
N LYS A 114 2.75 -12.64 -31.49
CA LYS A 114 3.31 -12.72 -32.84
C LYS A 114 2.33 -13.26 -33.89
N THR A 115 2.52 -12.76 -35.12
CA THR A 115 2.48 -13.45 -36.45
C THR A 115 1.19 -14.21 -36.79
N VAL A 116 0.55 -13.95 -37.93
CA VAL A 116 0.79 -14.66 -39.21
C VAL A 116 0.08 -13.94 -40.37
N LYS A 117 0.74 -14.05 -41.52
CA LYS A 117 0.46 -13.56 -42.88
C LYS A 117 -0.98 -13.79 -43.38
N MET A 118 -1.46 -12.89 -44.23
CA MET A 118 -2.34 -13.22 -45.36
C MET A 118 -2.03 -12.25 -46.51
N THR A 119 -1.23 -12.70 -47.47
CA THR A 119 -1.11 -12.06 -48.78
C THR A 119 -2.31 -12.51 -49.59
N GLY A 120 -3.08 -11.60 -50.16
CA GLY A 120 -4.25 -11.94 -50.98
C GLY A 120 -4.87 -10.69 -51.60
N GLU A 121 -4.67 -10.60 -52.92
CA GLU A 121 -5.22 -9.73 -53.95
C GLU A 121 -6.45 -8.87 -53.61
N CYS A 122 -6.38 -7.60 -54.03
CA CYS A 122 -7.55 -6.79 -54.36
C CYS A 122 -7.40 -6.28 -55.79
N CYS A 123 -8.53 -6.30 -56.50
CA CYS A 123 -8.74 -6.11 -57.93
C CYS A 123 -8.12 -4.84 -58.54
#